data_AF-A0A162IAT2-F1
#
_entry.id   AF-A0A162IAT2-F1
#
_cell.length_a   1.000
_cell.length_b   1.000
_cell.length_c   1.000
_cell.angle_alpha   90.00
_cell.angle_beta   90.00
_cell.angle_gamma   90.00
#
_symmetry.space_group_name_H-M   'P 1'
#
loop_
_entity.id
_entity.type
_entity.pdbx_description
1 polymer ?
#
loop_
_entity_poly.entity_id
_entity_poly.type
_entity_poly.pdbx_seq_one_letter_code
_entity_poly.pdbx_strand_id
1 'polypeptide(L)'
;MTLQWRRHPYPTEKSPMEGTTAQHEDEWLHAAFTDPIFIHPIGYRDVTEVIKLELLQEIFWTALGDWVEARQEILPSGEVLGGWSRADMYGMMDWYRLCFSMTSRYEDAVAAHADGIWRTVILTSPWWNWPEFTHLFSETVLDAQGVPLLNADGRMRREMRDPYDDKLEDEFMDLWERVANSRPLQKRPNGQVMLPLYRKGPDGEESADAADESAGVSENGSTSTSRSVTPEAEASR
;
A
#
# COMPACT_ATOMS: atom_id res chain seq x y z
N MET A 1 -28.79 2.11 9.32
CA MET A 1 -28.81 3.46 8.70
C MET A 1 -27.39 3.72 8.22
N THR A 2 -27.14 3.66 6.93
CA THR A 2 -25.82 3.99 6.35
C THR A 2 -25.62 5.49 6.50
N LEU A 3 -24.69 5.91 7.35
CA LEU A 3 -24.36 7.33 7.51
C LEU A 3 -23.68 7.79 6.23
N GLN A 4 -24.35 8.67 5.48
CA GLN A 4 -23.79 9.27 4.28
C GLN A 4 -22.82 10.38 4.72
N TRP A 5 -21.53 10.06 4.84
CA TRP A 5 -20.50 11.06 5.07
C TRP A 5 -20.51 12.06 3.91
N ARG A 6 -20.85 13.32 4.20
CA ARG A 6 -20.61 14.39 3.24
C ARG A 6 -19.12 14.70 3.28
N ARG A 7 -18.38 14.26 2.25
CA ARG A 7 -16.98 14.65 2.05
C ARG A 7 -16.90 16.18 2.02
N HIS A 8 -15.91 16.74 2.71
CA HIS A 8 -15.57 18.15 2.54
C HIS A 8 -14.93 18.30 1.14
N PRO A 9 -15.24 19.36 0.37
CA PRO A 9 -14.59 19.54 -0.92
C PRO A 9 -13.11 19.84 -0.71
N TYR A 10 -12.25 18.98 -1.26
CA TYR A 10 -10.81 19.22 -1.37
C TYR A 10 -10.51 20.12 -2.58
N PRO A 11 -9.46 20.97 -2.54
CA PRO A 11 -9.08 21.83 -3.65
C PRO A 11 -8.30 21.04 -4.72
N THR A 12 -9.01 20.16 -5.41
CA THR A 12 -8.45 19.21 -6.40
C THR A 12 -7.85 19.86 -7.64
N GLU A 13 -8.05 21.15 -7.85
CA GLU A 13 -7.45 21.94 -8.93
C GLU A 13 -5.97 22.29 -8.72
N LYS A 14 -5.40 21.97 -7.55
CA LYS A 14 -3.99 22.19 -7.23
C LYS A 14 -3.39 21.01 -6.48
N SER A 15 -2.07 21.00 -6.37
CA SER A 15 -1.31 19.97 -5.66
C SER A 15 -1.72 19.86 -4.19
N PRO A 16 -1.79 18.64 -3.62
CA PRO A 16 -1.87 18.43 -2.18
C PRO A 16 -0.56 18.78 -1.44
N MET A 17 0.48 19.18 -2.16
CA MET A 17 1.75 19.67 -1.60
C MET A 17 2.07 21.09 -2.04
N GLU A 18 2.88 21.79 -1.25
CA GLU A 18 3.36 23.12 -1.58
C GLU A 18 4.43 23.07 -2.68
N GLY A 19 4.02 23.38 -3.91
CA GLY A 19 4.91 23.37 -5.07
C GLY A 19 5.60 22.00 -5.24
N THR A 20 6.89 22.00 -5.55
CA THR A 20 7.70 20.77 -5.71
C THR A 20 8.32 20.28 -4.39
N THR A 21 7.81 20.74 -3.25
CA THR A 21 8.30 20.32 -1.94
C THR A 21 7.49 19.13 -1.42
N ALA A 22 7.96 18.55 -0.32
CA ALA A 22 7.22 17.53 0.40
C ALA A 22 6.31 18.11 1.48
N GLN A 23 6.17 19.44 1.57
CA GLN A 23 5.31 20.10 2.56
C GLN A 23 3.85 20.01 2.12
N HIS A 24 2.94 19.81 3.06
CA HIS A 24 1.51 19.80 2.78
C HIS A 24 1.00 21.20 2.48
N GLU A 25 0.07 21.30 1.54
CA GLU A 25 -0.55 22.57 1.19
C GLU A 25 -1.62 22.96 2.23
N ASP A 26 -1.68 24.25 2.62
CA ASP A 26 -2.49 24.74 3.74
C ASP A 26 -4.01 24.54 3.55
N GLU A 27 -4.54 24.79 2.35
CA GLU A 27 -5.97 24.59 2.07
C GLU A 27 -6.32 23.10 2.05
N TRP A 28 -5.39 22.25 1.56
CA TRP A 28 -5.52 20.80 1.68
C TRP A 28 -5.51 20.32 3.13
N LEU A 29 -4.62 20.84 3.98
CA LEU A 29 -4.60 20.54 5.41
C LEU A 29 -5.91 20.95 6.07
N HIS A 30 -6.38 22.17 5.78
CA HIS A 30 -7.66 22.65 6.31
C HIS A 30 -8.82 21.73 5.90
N ALA A 31 -8.91 21.37 4.62
CA ALA A 31 -9.91 20.44 4.13
C ALA A 31 -9.80 19.06 4.81
N ALA A 32 -8.59 18.52 4.93
CA ALA A 32 -8.33 17.24 5.58
C ALA A 32 -8.78 17.23 7.05
N PHE A 33 -8.49 18.29 7.80
CA PHE A 33 -8.91 18.40 9.21
C PHE A 33 -10.42 18.65 9.41
N THR A 34 -11.17 18.86 8.33
CA THR A 34 -12.64 18.96 8.38
C THR A 34 -13.35 17.73 7.81
N ASP A 35 -12.64 16.83 7.13
CA ASP A 35 -13.20 15.57 6.62
C ASP A 35 -13.22 14.49 7.73
N PRO A 36 -14.41 14.04 8.19
CA PRO A 36 -14.49 13.01 9.23
C PRO A 36 -13.82 11.69 8.87
N ILE A 37 -13.75 11.32 7.57
CA ILE A 37 -13.03 10.12 7.12
C ILE A 37 -11.53 10.28 7.37
N PHE A 38 -11.00 11.47 7.13
CA PHE A 38 -9.58 11.74 7.28
C PHE A 38 -9.17 11.83 8.76
N ILE A 39 -9.88 12.62 9.58
CA ILE A 39 -9.39 12.91 10.95
C ILE A 39 -9.62 11.78 11.94
N HIS A 40 -10.70 11.01 11.79
CA HIS A 40 -11.08 10.07 12.83
C HIS A 40 -10.33 8.75 12.70
N PRO A 41 -9.98 8.10 13.83
CA PRO A 41 -9.28 6.82 13.80
C PRO A 41 -10.17 5.72 13.22
N ILE A 42 -9.53 4.65 12.75
CA ILE A 42 -10.24 3.42 12.33
C ILE A 42 -11.08 2.90 13.50
N GLY A 43 -12.33 2.52 13.21
CA GLY A 43 -13.30 2.06 14.21
C GLY A 43 -14.14 3.19 14.82
N TYR A 44 -13.88 4.46 14.50
CA TYR A 44 -14.80 5.54 14.82
C TYR A 44 -16.03 5.47 13.91
N ARG A 45 -17.17 5.04 14.48
CA ARG A 45 -18.41 4.77 13.73
C ARG A 45 -18.15 3.76 12.60
N ASP A 46 -18.37 4.16 11.36
CA ASP A 46 -18.20 3.31 10.17
C ASP A 46 -16.86 3.59 9.45
N VAL A 47 -15.92 4.36 10.05
CA VAL A 47 -14.62 4.63 9.42
C VAL A 47 -13.75 3.37 9.46
N THR A 48 -13.46 2.85 8.28
CA THR A 48 -12.58 1.68 8.08
C THR A 48 -11.29 2.09 7.39
N GLU A 49 -10.28 1.21 7.46
CA GLU A 49 -9.06 1.35 6.68
C GLU A 49 -9.35 1.51 5.19
N VAL A 50 -10.23 0.66 4.65
CA VAL A 50 -10.63 0.69 3.23
C VAL A 50 -11.15 2.07 2.83
N ILE A 51 -12.04 2.68 3.63
CA ILE A 51 -12.61 4.01 3.32
C ILE A 51 -11.53 5.10 3.33
N LYS A 52 -10.55 5.03 4.23
CA LYS A 52 -9.42 5.95 4.24
C LYS A 52 -8.51 5.77 3.02
N LEU A 53 -8.22 4.51 2.65
CA LEU A 53 -7.43 4.20 1.46
C LEU A 53 -8.14 4.64 0.18
N GLU A 54 -9.46 4.50 0.09
CA GLU A 54 -10.26 5.02 -1.02
C GLU A 54 -10.17 6.55 -1.11
N LEU A 55 -10.27 7.26 0.03
CA LEU A 55 -10.09 8.72 0.06
C LEU A 55 -8.71 9.14 -0.47
N LEU A 56 -7.64 8.50 0.02
CA LEU A 56 -6.27 8.81 -0.39
C LEU A 56 -6.03 8.49 -1.87
N GLN A 57 -6.63 7.41 -2.38
CA GLN A 57 -6.56 7.05 -3.79
C GLN A 57 -7.36 8.00 -4.68
N GLU A 58 -8.66 8.16 -4.44
CA GLU A 58 -9.54 8.90 -5.34
C GLU A 58 -9.23 10.39 -5.36
N ILE A 59 -8.84 10.96 -4.22
CA ILE A 59 -8.69 12.41 -4.06
C ILE A 59 -7.21 12.83 -4.11
N PHE A 60 -6.37 12.28 -3.24
CA PHE A 60 -5.00 12.76 -3.09
C PHE A 60 -4.10 12.30 -4.25
N TRP A 61 -4.12 11.01 -4.59
CA TRP A 61 -3.34 10.50 -5.72
C TRP A 61 -3.79 11.08 -7.06
N THR A 62 -5.10 11.24 -7.27
CA THR A 62 -5.63 11.88 -8.49
C THR A 62 -5.16 13.33 -8.60
N ALA A 63 -5.36 14.15 -7.57
CA ALA A 63 -4.97 15.56 -7.60
C ALA A 63 -3.46 15.74 -7.78
N LEU A 64 -2.65 14.90 -7.12
CA LEU A 64 -1.21 14.91 -7.31
C LEU A 64 -0.83 14.50 -8.75
N GLY A 65 -1.45 13.45 -9.28
CA GLY A 65 -1.24 12.99 -10.65
C GLY A 65 -1.52 14.08 -11.67
N ASP A 66 -2.69 14.72 -11.57
CA ASP A 66 -3.10 15.81 -12.46
C ASP A 66 -2.14 17.01 -12.36
N TRP A 67 -1.68 17.34 -11.16
CA TRP A 67 -0.74 18.43 -10.97
C TRP A 67 0.65 18.14 -11.52
N VAL A 68 1.18 16.93 -11.30
CA VAL A 68 2.49 16.54 -11.86
C VAL A 68 2.44 16.54 -13.38
N GLU A 69 1.38 16.00 -13.99
CA GLU A 69 1.22 16.07 -15.45
C GLU A 69 1.11 17.50 -15.97
N ALA A 70 0.42 18.39 -15.25
CA ALA A 70 0.28 19.79 -15.66
C ALA A 70 1.59 20.60 -15.58
N ARG A 71 2.50 20.26 -14.66
CA ARG A 71 3.82 20.93 -14.53
C ARG A 71 4.92 20.30 -15.39
N GLN A 72 4.68 19.13 -15.98
CA GLN A 72 5.68 18.44 -16.79
C GLN A 72 5.95 19.19 -18.10
N GLU A 73 7.23 19.39 -18.40
CA GLU A 73 7.69 19.96 -19.66
C GLU A 73 8.64 18.97 -20.35
N ILE A 74 8.34 18.62 -21.60
CA ILE A 74 9.22 17.80 -22.42
C ILE A 74 10.14 18.75 -23.20
N LEU A 75 11.42 18.76 -22.84
CA LEU A 75 12.43 19.56 -23.52
C LEU A 75 12.68 19.06 -24.95
N PRO A 76 13.25 19.90 -25.85
CA PRO A 76 13.64 19.48 -27.20
C PRO A 76 14.62 18.29 -27.23
N SER A 77 15.35 18.05 -26.13
CA SER A 77 16.24 16.90 -25.94
C SER A 77 15.51 15.59 -25.67
N GLY A 78 14.19 15.62 -25.39
CA GLY A 78 13.40 14.49 -24.92
C GLY A 78 13.45 14.26 -23.41
N GLU A 79 14.16 15.12 -22.67
CA GLU A 79 14.19 15.10 -21.20
C GLU A 79 12.90 15.68 -20.62
N VAL A 80 12.40 15.07 -19.54
CA VAL A 80 11.22 15.53 -18.81
C VAL A 80 11.65 16.41 -17.64
N LEU A 81 11.38 17.71 -17.72
CA LEU A 81 11.45 18.62 -16.57
C LEU A 81 10.14 18.60 -15.79
N GLY A 82 10.21 18.73 -14.47
CA GLY A 82 9.01 18.75 -13.63
C GLY A 82 8.31 17.39 -13.50
N GLY A 83 9.01 16.29 -13.79
CA GLY A 83 8.56 14.92 -13.59
C GLY A 83 8.27 14.58 -12.12
N TRP A 84 8.04 13.31 -11.82
CA TRP A 84 7.88 12.85 -10.44
C TRP A 84 9.19 13.01 -9.66
N SER A 85 9.11 13.39 -8.40
CA SER A 85 10.26 13.59 -7.54
C SER A 85 10.08 12.85 -6.21
N ARG A 86 11.19 12.51 -5.53
CA ARG A 86 11.13 11.96 -4.15
C ARG A 86 10.26 12.81 -3.22
N ALA A 87 10.24 14.13 -3.39
CA ALA A 87 9.44 15.02 -2.58
C ALA A 87 7.94 14.71 -2.69
N ASP A 88 7.46 14.35 -3.89
CA ASP A 88 6.06 13.99 -4.12
C ASP A 88 5.70 12.70 -3.34
N MET A 89 6.57 11.70 -3.34
CA MET A 89 6.35 10.47 -2.58
C MET A 89 6.46 10.69 -1.07
N TYR A 90 7.45 11.46 -0.58
CA TYR A 90 7.53 11.79 0.85
C TYR A 90 6.28 12.55 1.33
N GLY A 91 5.78 13.49 0.53
CA GLY A 91 4.54 14.20 0.84
C GLY A 91 3.33 13.26 0.91
N MET A 92 3.23 12.31 -0.02
CA MET A 92 2.18 11.29 0.00
C MET A 92 2.30 10.34 1.20
N MET A 93 3.50 9.85 1.55
CA MET A 93 3.67 9.03 2.74
C MET A 93 3.26 9.77 4.02
N ASP A 94 3.53 11.08 4.11
CA ASP A 94 3.07 11.88 5.24
C ASP A 94 1.55 12.12 5.25
N TRP A 95 0.92 12.26 4.08
CA TRP A 95 -0.54 12.30 4.01
C TRP A 95 -1.16 11.00 4.55
N TYR A 96 -0.55 9.86 4.25
CA TYR A 96 -0.96 8.57 4.80
C TYR A 96 -0.76 8.56 6.32
N ARG A 97 0.42 8.95 6.82
CA ARG A 97 0.70 9.01 8.26
C ARG A 97 -0.33 9.88 8.99
N LEU A 98 -0.63 11.08 8.47
CA LEU A 98 -1.67 11.94 9.04
C LEU A 98 -3.05 11.27 9.03
N CYS A 99 -3.46 10.68 7.91
CA CYS A 99 -4.76 10.02 7.78
C CYS A 99 -4.90 8.81 8.72
N PHE A 100 -3.82 8.08 8.97
CA PHE A 100 -3.77 6.92 9.85
C PHE A 100 -3.38 7.25 11.30
N SER A 101 -3.23 8.54 11.64
CA SER A 101 -2.80 8.98 12.98
C SER A 101 -1.47 8.35 13.42
N MET A 102 -0.55 8.19 12.48
CA MET A 102 0.82 7.70 12.70
C MET A 102 1.78 8.88 12.94
N THR A 103 2.95 8.58 13.48
CA THR A 103 4.02 9.57 13.70
C THR A 103 4.49 10.15 12.37
N SER A 104 4.51 11.48 12.25
CA SER A 104 5.02 12.15 11.06
C SER A 104 6.54 12.20 11.04
N ARG A 105 7.16 12.31 9.86
CA ARG A 105 8.62 12.50 9.76
C ARG A 105 9.12 13.80 10.40
N TYR A 106 8.23 14.78 10.55
CA TYR A 106 8.54 16.07 11.17
C TYR A 106 8.59 15.99 12.70
N GLU A 107 7.87 15.03 13.28
CA GLU A 107 7.88 14.74 14.71
C GLU A 107 9.03 13.80 15.08
N ASP A 108 9.16 12.69 14.36
CA ASP A 108 10.25 11.72 14.54
C ASP A 108 10.56 11.02 13.21
N ALA A 109 11.66 11.43 12.58
CA ALA A 109 12.09 10.87 11.30
C ALA A 109 12.51 9.40 11.40
N VAL A 110 13.04 8.95 12.55
CA VAL A 110 13.48 7.55 12.72
C VAL A 110 12.27 6.65 12.86
N ALA A 111 11.29 7.06 13.67
CA ALA A 111 10.04 6.32 13.82
C ALA A 111 9.26 6.27 12.50
N ALA A 112 9.17 7.39 11.79
CA ALA A 112 8.49 7.46 10.49
C ALA A 112 9.16 6.56 9.44
N HIS A 113 10.49 6.49 9.40
CA HIS A 113 11.22 5.65 8.46
C HIS A 113 11.05 4.14 8.73
N ALA A 114 10.78 3.76 9.99
CA ALA A 114 10.61 2.37 10.41
C ALA A 114 9.13 1.93 10.48
N ASP A 115 8.18 2.75 10.02
CA ASP A 115 6.75 2.48 10.19
C ASP A 115 6.11 1.59 9.10
N GLY A 116 6.88 1.29 8.04
CA GLY A 116 6.45 0.42 6.94
C GLY A 116 5.36 1.01 6.03
N ILE A 117 5.00 2.30 6.18
CA ILE A 117 3.88 2.92 5.44
C ILE A 117 4.11 2.93 3.94
N TRP A 118 5.38 2.94 3.50
CA TRP A 118 5.79 2.89 2.10
C TRP A 118 5.08 1.76 1.34
N ARG A 119 4.89 0.60 1.99
CA ARG A 119 4.24 -0.57 1.39
C ARG A 119 2.78 -0.31 1.09
N THR A 120 2.06 0.28 2.04
CA THR A 120 0.67 0.66 1.83
C THR A 120 0.58 1.68 0.70
N VAL A 121 1.43 2.72 0.74
CA VAL A 121 1.43 3.82 -0.23
C VAL A 121 1.67 3.32 -1.66
N ILE A 122 2.61 2.39 -1.90
CA ILE A 122 2.83 1.82 -3.24
C ILE A 122 1.66 0.96 -3.70
N LEU A 123 1.10 0.13 -2.81
CA LEU A 123 -0.03 -0.75 -3.11
C LEU A 123 -1.32 0.01 -3.37
N THR A 124 -1.43 1.25 -2.91
CA THR A 124 -2.54 2.17 -3.18
C THR A 124 -2.17 3.29 -4.16
N SER A 125 -1.00 3.24 -4.79
CA SER A 125 -0.59 4.26 -5.77
C SER A 125 -1.06 3.92 -7.19
N PRO A 126 -0.99 4.86 -8.14
CA PRO A 126 -1.17 4.58 -9.57
C PRO A 126 -0.20 3.54 -10.17
N TRP A 127 0.90 3.21 -9.48
CA TRP A 127 1.91 2.27 -9.97
C TRP A 127 1.90 0.90 -9.30
N TRP A 128 0.89 0.60 -8.50
CA TRP A 128 0.74 -0.63 -7.71
C TRP A 128 0.99 -1.94 -8.49
N ASN A 129 0.69 -1.99 -9.79
CA ASN A 129 0.76 -3.18 -10.62
C ASN A 129 2.04 -3.27 -11.47
N TRP A 130 3.00 -2.36 -11.30
CA TRP A 130 4.25 -2.43 -12.06
C TRP A 130 5.17 -3.54 -11.50
N PRO A 131 5.63 -4.46 -12.36
CA PRO A 131 6.40 -5.63 -11.92
C PRO A 131 7.75 -5.26 -11.29
N GLU A 132 8.29 -4.08 -11.58
CA GLU A 132 9.52 -3.57 -11.01
C GLU A 132 9.50 -3.59 -9.47
N PHE A 133 8.36 -3.34 -8.84
CA PHE A 133 8.21 -3.34 -7.37
C PHE A 133 8.20 -4.74 -6.74
N THR A 134 8.10 -5.81 -7.53
CA THR A 134 7.92 -7.19 -7.00
C THR A 134 8.98 -7.62 -5.97
N HIS A 135 10.22 -7.17 -6.14
CA HIS A 135 11.34 -7.52 -5.26
C HIS A 135 11.31 -6.80 -3.90
N LEU A 136 10.55 -5.70 -3.80
CA LEU A 136 10.32 -5.03 -2.52
C LEU A 136 9.36 -5.85 -1.66
N PHE A 137 8.41 -6.55 -2.28
CA PHE A 137 7.38 -7.30 -1.57
C PHE A 137 7.79 -8.72 -1.22
N SER A 138 8.64 -9.34 -2.05
CA SER A 138 8.99 -10.74 -1.91
C SER A 138 10.44 -11.02 -2.26
N GLU A 139 11.04 -11.94 -1.53
CA GLU A 139 12.38 -12.45 -1.81
C GLU A 139 12.37 -13.96 -2.07
N THR A 140 13.40 -14.45 -2.74
CA THR A 140 13.54 -15.88 -3.01
C THR A 140 14.19 -16.55 -1.82
N VAL A 141 13.56 -17.60 -1.30
CA VAL A 141 14.10 -18.35 -0.16
C VAL A 141 15.25 -19.22 -0.65
N LEU A 142 16.41 -19.07 -0.02
CA LEU A 142 17.61 -19.83 -0.33
C LEU A 142 17.86 -20.89 0.74
N ASP A 143 18.47 -22.01 0.35
CA ASP A 143 18.98 -23.01 1.30
C ASP A 143 20.32 -22.58 1.92
N ALA A 144 20.88 -23.44 2.80
CA ALA A 144 22.15 -23.17 3.47
C ALA A 144 23.37 -23.09 2.52
N GLN A 145 23.20 -23.47 1.25
CA GLN A 145 24.21 -23.42 0.20
C GLN A 145 23.99 -22.24 -0.76
N GLY A 146 22.96 -21.41 -0.53
CA GLY A 146 22.60 -20.28 -1.39
C GLY A 146 21.82 -20.67 -2.64
N VAL A 147 21.27 -21.88 -2.71
CA VAL A 147 20.47 -22.36 -3.84
C VAL A 147 18.99 -22.03 -3.60
N PRO A 148 18.26 -21.49 -4.61
CA PRO A 148 16.83 -21.24 -4.50
C PRO A 148 16.05 -22.51 -4.15
N LEU A 149 15.28 -22.45 -3.07
CA LEU A 149 14.33 -23.51 -2.71
C LEU A 149 13.15 -23.52 -3.67
N LEU A 150 12.64 -24.71 -3.96
CA LEU A 150 11.42 -24.90 -4.75
C LEU A 150 10.27 -25.33 -3.83
N ASN A 151 9.06 -24.86 -4.13
CA ASN A 151 7.82 -25.32 -3.54
C ASN A 151 7.43 -26.70 -4.11
N ALA A 152 6.37 -27.30 -3.54
CA ALA A 152 5.85 -28.61 -3.97
C ALA A 152 5.51 -28.66 -5.48
N ASP A 153 5.12 -27.52 -6.07
CA ASP A 153 4.80 -27.38 -7.50
C ASP A 153 6.02 -27.13 -8.40
N GLY A 154 7.23 -27.21 -7.86
CA GLY A 154 8.48 -26.97 -8.61
C GLY A 154 8.77 -25.51 -8.94
N ARG A 155 7.99 -24.56 -8.38
CA ARG A 155 8.23 -23.11 -8.50
C ARG A 155 9.18 -22.61 -7.41
N MET A 156 9.93 -21.53 -7.67
CA MET A 156 10.77 -20.90 -6.64
C MET A 156 9.93 -20.50 -5.43
N ARG A 157 10.35 -20.94 -4.24
CA ARG A 157 9.78 -20.51 -2.97
C ARG A 157 10.09 -19.04 -2.78
N ARG A 158 9.04 -18.27 -2.53
CA ARG A 158 9.14 -16.85 -2.22
C ARG A 158 8.53 -16.59 -0.85
N GLU A 159 9.14 -15.69 -0.11
CA GLU A 159 8.62 -15.20 1.16
C GLU A 159 8.38 -13.71 1.08
N MET A 160 7.36 -13.24 1.80
CA MET A 160 7.04 -11.84 1.89
C MET A 160 8.10 -11.13 2.72
N ARG A 161 8.65 -10.04 2.19
CA ARG A 161 9.57 -9.19 2.96
C ARG A 161 8.77 -8.42 4.02
N ASP A 162 9.42 -8.21 5.15
CA ASP A 162 8.91 -7.43 6.27
C ASP A 162 8.94 -5.94 5.91
N PRO A 163 7.79 -5.24 5.81
CA PRO A 163 7.80 -3.81 5.46
C PRO A 163 8.48 -2.91 6.49
N TYR A 164 8.71 -3.40 7.71
CA TYR A 164 9.37 -2.65 8.78
C TYR A 164 10.92 -2.70 8.72
N ASP A 165 11.50 -3.41 7.74
CA ASP A 165 12.94 -3.34 7.44
C ASP A 165 13.28 -1.95 6.87
N ASP A 166 14.14 -1.20 7.57
CA ASP A 166 14.49 0.19 7.24
C ASP A 166 15.09 0.33 5.83
N LYS A 167 15.85 -0.67 5.39
CA LYS A 167 16.45 -0.68 4.05
C LYS A 167 15.43 -0.69 2.92
N LEU A 168 14.24 -1.22 3.16
CA LEU A 168 13.22 -1.34 2.14
C LEU A 168 12.61 0.00 1.76
N GLU A 169 12.48 0.95 2.69
CA GLU A 169 11.95 2.28 2.35
C GLU A 169 12.93 3.02 1.43
N ASP A 170 14.24 2.93 1.70
CA ASP A 170 15.26 3.53 0.85
C ASP A 170 15.29 2.90 -0.55
N GLU A 171 15.30 1.55 -0.62
CA GLU A 171 15.19 0.80 -1.89
C GLU A 171 13.92 1.18 -2.66
N PHE A 172 12.80 1.31 -1.94
CA PHE A 172 11.52 1.73 -2.50
C PHE A 172 11.60 3.13 -3.11
N MET A 173 12.15 4.10 -2.39
CA MET A 173 12.20 5.48 -2.86
C MET A 173 13.07 5.62 -4.13
N ASP A 174 14.21 4.93 -4.17
CA ASP A 174 15.09 4.90 -5.35
C ASP A 174 14.41 4.25 -6.55
N LEU A 175 13.70 3.15 -6.31
CA LEU A 175 12.97 2.43 -7.35
C LEU A 175 11.78 3.24 -7.86
N TRP A 176 10.99 3.81 -6.96
CA TRP A 176 9.74 4.47 -7.28
C TRP A 176 9.97 5.68 -8.18
N GLU A 177 10.92 6.55 -7.86
CA GLU A 177 11.17 7.75 -8.67
C GLU A 177 11.55 7.38 -10.11
N ARG A 178 12.39 6.35 -10.26
CA ARG A 178 12.75 5.81 -11.58
C ARG A 178 11.54 5.25 -12.32
N VAL A 179 10.70 4.46 -11.65
CA VAL A 179 9.50 3.87 -12.27
C VAL A 179 8.50 4.95 -12.64
N ALA A 180 8.21 5.88 -11.73
CA ALA A 180 7.25 6.97 -11.94
C ALA A 180 7.62 7.88 -13.11
N ASN A 181 8.91 8.11 -13.35
CA ASN A 181 9.39 8.91 -14.48
C ASN A 181 9.58 8.12 -15.79
N SER A 182 9.66 6.79 -15.75
CA SER A 182 9.82 5.95 -16.95
C SER A 182 8.52 5.31 -17.42
N ARG A 183 7.51 5.23 -16.55
CA ARG A 183 6.23 4.59 -16.81
C ARG A 183 5.11 5.63 -16.75
N PRO A 184 4.31 5.79 -17.82
CA PRO A 184 3.19 6.73 -17.81
C PRO A 184 2.12 6.27 -16.81
N LEU A 185 1.38 7.22 -16.25
CA LEU A 185 0.18 6.91 -15.47
C LEU A 185 -0.80 6.11 -16.34
N GLN A 186 -1.22 4.95 -15.86
CA GLN A 186 -2.27 4.19 -16.53
C GLN A 186 -3.59 4.96 -16.38
N LYS A 187 -4.31 5.17 -17.49
CA LYS A 187 -5.56 5.94 -17.51
C LYS A 187 -6.67 5.16 -18.17
N ARG A 188 -7.89 5.33 -17.65
CA ARG A 188 -9.13 4.88 -18.27
C ARG A 188 -9.45 5.71 -19.52
N PRO A 189 -10.35 5.24 -20.40
CA PRO A 189 -10.76 5.99 -21.60
C PRO A 189 -11.36 7.38 -21.30
N ASN A 190 -11.90 7.60 -20.11
CA ASN A 190 -12.44 8.88 -19.65
C ASN A 190 -11.36 9.82 -19.06
N GLY A 191 -10.07 9.45 -19.14
CA GLY A 191 -8.94 10.23 -18.64
C GLY A 191 -8.60 10.01 -17.17
N GLN A 192 -9.42 9.30 -16.39
CA GLN A 192 -9.15 9.04 -14.98
C GLN A 192 -7.96 8.09 -14.79
N VAL A 193 -7.08 8.42 -13.84
CA VAL A 193 -5.97 7.55 -13.43
C VAL A 193 -6.51 6.21 -12.95
N MET A 194 -5.89 5.12 -13.38
CA MET A 194 -6.20 3.77 -12.91
C MET A 194 -5.60 3.55 -11.53
N LEU A 195 -6.46 3.48 -10.53
CA LEU A 195 -6.12 3.23 -9.14
C LEU A 195 -6.52 1.81 -8.71
N PRO A 196 -5.85 1.24 -7.70
CA PRO A 196 -6.14 -0.08 -7.13
C PRO A 196 -7.60 -0.29 -6.72
N LEU A 197 -8.27 0.73 -6.16
CA LEU A 197 -9.66 0.65 -5.72
C LEU A 197 -10.65 0.27 -6.84
N TYR A 198 -10.24 0.42 -8.09
CA TYR A 198 -11.04 0.07 -9.26
C TYR A 198 -10.96 -1.40 -9.65
N ARG A 199 -10.11 -2.19 -8.99
CA ARG A 199 -10.11 -3.63 -9.10
C ARG A 199 -11.41 -4.11 -8.45
N LYS A 200 -12.43 -4.39 -9.27
CA LYS A 200 -13.65 -5.04 -8.78
C LYS A 200 -13.27 -6.39 -8.13
N GLY A 201 -14.15 -6.89 -7.27
CA GLY A 201 -14.16 -8.28 -6.79
C GLY A 201 -15.34 -9.08 -7.39
N PRO A 202 -15.34 -10.41 -7.19
CA PRO A 202 -15.50 -11.45 -8.22
C PRO A 202 -16.81 -11.58 -9.01
N ASP A 203 -17.79 -10.68 -8.90
CA ASP A 203 -19.09 -10.86 -9.57
C ASP A 203 -19.48 -9.69 -10.50
N GLY A 204 -18.54 -9.20 -11.30
CA GLY A 204 -18.86 -8.19 -12.32
C GLY A 204 -17.77 -7.83 -13.32
N GLU A 205 -17.10 -8.88 -13.80
CA GLU A 205 -16.13 -8.98 -14.92
C GLU A 205 -14.81 -8.20 -14.75
N GLU A 206 -13.94 -8.86 -13.96
CA GLU A 206 -12.52 -8.63 -13.72
C GLU A 206 -11.63 -9.47 -14.66
N SER A 207 -10.51 -8.90 -15.08
CA SER A 207 -9.43 -9.66 -15.71
C SER A 207 -8.59 -10.38 -14.65
N ALA A 208 -8.62 -11.70 -14.71
CA ALA A 208 -7.76 -12.61 -13.97
C ALA A 208 -6.30 -12.37 -14.36
N ASP A 209 -5.53 -11.79 -13.42
CA ASP A 209 -4.15 -12.16 -13.13
C ASP A 209 -3.68 -11.33 -11.92
N ALA A 210 -3.89 -11.88 -10.72
CA ALA A 210 -2.93 -11.75 -9.64
C ALA A 210 -3.14 -12.85 -8.62
N ALA A 211 -2.03 -13.49 -8.29
CA ALA A 211 -1.74 -14.16 -7.02
C ALA A 211 -2.77 -15.18 -6.54
N ASP A 212 -2.50 -16.42 -6.97
CA ASP A 212 -2.84 -17.67 -6.30
C ASP A 212 -2.59 -17.59 -4.78
N GLU A 213 -3.64 -17.22 -4.04
CA GLU A 213 -3.79 -17.48 -2.61
C GLU A 213 -4.56 -18.79 -2.45
N SER A 214 -3.84 -19.86 -2.13
CA SER A 214 -4.43 -21.03 -1.51
C SER A 214 -3.53 -21.55 -0.40
N ALA A 215 -3.62 -20.90 0.76
CA ALA A 215 -3.23 -21.50 2.02
C ALA A 215 -4.23 -22.60 2.35
N GLY A 216 -3.87 -23.84 2.02
CA GLY A 216 -4.61 -25.03 2.43
C GLY A 216 -4.52 -25.25 3.94
N VAL A 217 -5.58 -24.88 4.65
CA VAL A 217 -5.89 -25.44 5.96
C VAL A 217 -6.55 -26.80 5.74
N SER A 218 -5.97 -27.86 6.32
CA SER A 218 -6.66 -29.13 6.54
C SER A 218 -6.27 -29.70 7.89
N GLU A 219 -7.08 -29.39 8.89
CA GLU A 219 -7.31 -30.26 10.04
C GLU A 219 -8.33 -31.33 9.66
N ASN A 220 -7.95 -32.61 9.73
CA ASN A 220 -8.60 -33.61 10.61
C ASN A 220 -8.22 -35.06 10.25
N GLY A 221 -7.89 -35.84 11.30
CA GLY A 221 -8.60 -37.09 11.54
C GLY A 221 -7.93 -38.43 11.18
N SER A 222 -7.27 -39.00 12.20
CA SER A 222 -7.40 -40.41 12.64
C SER A 222 -6.68 -41.55 11.89
N THR A 223 -5.74 -42.20 12.60
CA THR A 223 -5.88 -43.64 12.92
C THR A 223 -4.97 -44.07 14.09
N SER A 224 -5.63 -44.44 15.21
CA SER A 224 -5.38 -45.60 16.07
C SER A 224 -3.94 -46.17 16.16
N THR A 225 -3.38 -46.18 17.37
CA THR A 225 -2.84 -47.44 17.93
C THR A 225 -2.99 -47.46 19.45
N SER A 226 -3.73 -48.45 19.93
CA SER A 226 -3.95 -48.80 21.33
C SER A 226 -2.67 -49.25 22.02
N ARG A 227 -2.46 -48.84 23.27
CA ARG A 227 -1.98 -49.74 24.33
C ARG A 227 -2.32 -49.23 25.73
N SER A 228 -2.99 -50.12 26.45
CA SER A 228 -3.52 -50.05 27.80
C SER A 228 -2.42 -49.93 28.85
N VAL A 229 -2.62 -49.09 29.88
CA VAL A 229 -2.20 -49.39 31.27
C VAL A 229 -3.20 -48.72 32.23
N THR A 230 -3.77 -49.54 33.10
CA THR A 230 -4.68 -49.25 34.22
C THR A 230 -4.00 -48.34 35.27
N PRO A 231 -4.79 -47.63 36.09
CA PRO A 231 -4.54 -47.78 37.52
C PRO A 231 -5.81 -48.08 38.32
N GLU A 232 -5.61 -48.97 39.29
CA GLU A 232 -6.55 -49.41 40.31
C GLU A 232 -7.16 -48.24 41.08
N ALA A 233 -8.45 -48.38 41.36
CA ALA A 233 -9.08 -47.75 42.49
C ALA A 233 -8.72 -48.55 43.75
N GLU A 234 -8.15 -47.91 44.75
CA GLU A 234 -8.20 -48.41 46.12
C GLU A 234 -8.82 -47.33 47.01
N ALA A 235 -9.97 -47.69 47.57
CA ALA A 235 -10.67 -46.97 48.61
C ALA A 235 -10.38 -47.64 49.95
N SER A 236 -10.50 -46.86 51.03
CA SER A 236 -10.48 -47.23 52.47
C SER A 236 -9.06 -47.25 53.06
N ARG A 237 -8.73 -46.56 54.15
CA ARG A 237 -9.46 -46.24 55.39
C ARG A 237 -8.91 -44.97 56.03
#